data_AF-A0A6I1JK28-F1
#
_entry.id   AF-A0A6I1JK28-F1
#
_cell.length_a   1.000
_cell.length_b   1.000
_cell.length_c   1.000
_cell.angle_alpha   90.00
_cell.angle_beta   90.00
_cell.angle_gamma   90.00
#
_symmetry.space_group_name_H-M   'P 1'
#
loop_
_entity.id
_entity.type
_entity.pdbx_description
1 polymer ?
#
loop_
_entity_poly.entity_id
_entity_poly.type
_entity_poly.pdbx_seq_one_letter_code
_entity_poly.pdbx_strand_id
1 'polypeptide(L)'
;MALADRVTERLSTARLTHLTRPEATATATPDTAILALACTDAAAEFALLAGLAYDETQAVHVAMAIQGVELVLSRYAGRIDEAWRLRWDSWTVACRALGATQARARLSPETTSALTPSTEVASGEERTPDFDRAEFSDIVPGSWPGASGEADE
;
A
#
# COMPACT_ATOMS: atom_id res chain seq x y z
N MET A 1 11.50 20.20 -2.45
CA MET A 1 10.79 20.92 -3.54
C MET A 1 9.31 20.78 -3.30
N ALA A 2 8.60 21.88 -3.02
CA ALA A 2 7.30 21.81 -2.38
C ALA A 2 6.25 21.06 -3.22
N LEU A 3 5.33 20.34 -2.56
CA LEU A 3 4.20 19.66 -3.23
C LEU A 3 3.39 20.62 -4.12
N ALA A 4 3.28 21.89 -3.73
CA ALA A 4 2.65 22.94 -4.53
C ALA A 4 3.32 23.08 -5.92
N ASP A 5 4.65 23.08 -5.99
CA ASP A 5 5.39 23.19 -7.25
C ASP A 5 5.03 22.01 -8.17
N ARG A 6 5.06 20.78 -7.62
CA ARG A 6 4.68 19.55 -8.33
C ARG A 6 3.24 19.58 -8.84
N VAL A 7 2.32 20.15 -8.07
CA VAL A 7 0.92 20.32 -8.48
C VAL A 7 0.82 21.32 -9.64
N THR A 8 1.52 22.46 -9.56
CA THR A 8 1.53 23.46 -10.64
C THR A 8 2.21 22.97 -11.93
N GLU A 9 3.20 22.08 -11.83
CA GLU A 9 3.84 21.44 -12.99
C GLU A 9 2.87 20.49 -13.72
N ARG A 10 1.97 19.81 -12.99
CA ARG A 10 1.10 18.77 -13.55
C ARG A 10 -0.32 19.20 -13.88
N LEU A 11 -0.85 20.20 -13.17
CA LEU A 11 -2.19 20.73 -13.41
C LEU A 11 -2.11 22.06 -14.14
N SER A 12 -2.98 22.25 -15.13
CA SER A 12 -3.03 23.51 -15.86
C SER A 12 -3.43 24.67 -14.93
N THR A 13 -2.86 25.85 -15.18
CA THR A 13 -3.17 27.07 -14.41
C THR A 13 -4.66 27.39 -14.42
N ALA A 14 -5.35 27.16 -15.55
CA ALA A 14 -6.79 27.35 -15.66
C ALA A 14 -7.58 26.42 -14.72
N ARG A 15 -7.18 25.14 -14.65
CA ARG A 15 -7.81 24.16 -13.74
C ARG A 15 -7.58 24.54 -12.28
N LEU A 16 -6.35 24.91 -11.92
CA LEU A 16 -6.02 25.34 -10.56
C LEU A 16 -6.78 26.61 -10.16
N THR A 17 -6.90 27.58 -11.06
CA THR A 17 -7.68 28.80 -10.82
C THR A 17 -9.14 28.45 -10.58
N HIS A 18 -9.71 27.57 -11.40
CA HIS A 18 -11.10 27.14 -11.27
C HIS A 18 -11.41 26.39 -9.97
N LEU A 19 -10.44 25.62 -9.47
CA LEU A 19 -10.56 24.84 -8.23
C LEU A 19 -10.31 25.69 -6.97
N THR A 20 -9.35 26.61 -7.03
CA THR A 20 -9.00 27.46 -5.87
C THR A 20 -9.88 28.69 -5.74
N ARG A 21 -10.48 29.17 -6.84
CA ARG A 21 -11.33 30.37 -6.89
C ARG A 21 -12.58 30.14 -7.74
N PRO A 22 -13.51 29.29 -7.32
CA PRO A 22 -14.70 28.97 -8.12
C PRO A 22 -15.62 30.17 -8.36
N GLU A 23 -15.60 31.18 -7.49
CA GLU A 23 -16.48 32.36 -7.55
C GLU A 23 -15.84 33.57 -8.23
N ALA A 24 -14.53 33.53 -8.51
CA ALA A 24 -13.82 34.69 -9.06
C ALA A 24 -13.99 34.79 -10.57
N THR A 25 -14.63 35.86 -11.05
CA THR A 25 -14.94 36.07 -12.47
C THR A 25 -13.81 36.72 -13.28
N ALA A 26 -12.76 37.24 -12.64
CA ALA A 26 -11.77 38.11 -13.31
C ALA A 26 -10.28 37.79 -13.03
N THR A 27 -9.96 36.93 -12.07
CA THR A 27 -8.56 36.60 -11.75
C THR A 27 -8.10 35.36 -12.50
N ALA A 28 -7.05 35.51 -13.32
CA ALA A 28 -6.40 34.43 -14.05
C ALA A 28 -5.37 33.65 -13.22
N THR A 29 -5.20 34.00 -11.95
CA THR A 29 -4.19 33.43 -11.06
C THR A 29 -4.80 32.50 -10.01
N PRO A 30 -4.22 31.30 -9.79
CA PRO A 30 -4.62 30.42 -8.70
C PRO A 30 -4.44 31.09 -7.34
N ASP A 31 -5.32 30.74 -6.39
CA ASP A 31 -5.12 31.14 -5.00
C ASP A 31 -4.05 30.25 -4.34
N THR A 32 -2.87 30.82 -4.14
CA THR A 32 -1.73 30.07 -3.58
C THR A 32 -1.93 29.73 -2.10
N ALA A 33 -2.74 30.48 -1.35
CA ALA A 33 -3.01 30.18 0.05
C ALA A 33 -3.94 28.97 0.17
N ILE A 34 -5.02 28.93 -0.63
CA ILE A 34 -5.92 27.77 -0.68
C ILE A 34 -5.19 26.53 -1.22
N LEU A 35 -4.34 26.70 -2.24
CA LEU A 35 -3.52 25.61 -2.76
C LEU A 35 -2.58 25.05 -1.68
N ALA A 36 -1.91 25.91 -0.90
CA ALA A 36 -1.03 25.48 0.18
C ALA A 36 -1.78 24.69 1.26
N LEU A 37 -2.96 25.17 1.69
CA LEU A 37 -3.81 24.45 2.65
C LEU A 37 -4.25 23.09 2.10
N ALA A 38 -4.67 23.03 0.84
CA ALA A 38 -5.04 21.76 0.22
C ALA A 38 -3.86 20.78 0.10
N CYS A 39 -2.65 21.28 -0.13
CA CYS A 39 -1.42 20.47 -0.09
C CYS A 39 -1.17 19.89 1.30
N THR A 40 -1.32 20.70 2.35
CA THR A 40 -1.17 20.25 3.74
C THR A 40 -2.20 19.20 4.10
N ASP A 41 -3.48 19.44 3.80
CA ASP A 41 -4.57 18.52 4.10
C ASP A 41 -4.43 17.20 3.32
N ALA A 42 -4.09 17.27 2.03
CA ALA A 42 -3.88 16.07 1.21
C ALA A 42 -2.69 15.23 1.70
N ALA A 43 -1.60 15.88 2.14
CA ALA A 43 -0.45 15.17 2.72
C ALA A 43 -0.80 14.52 4.07
N ALA A 44 -1.61 15.19 4.90
CA ALA A 44 -2.09 14.64 6.16
C ALA A 44 -3.03 13.44 5.96
N GLU A 45 -3.97 13.54 5.03
CA GLU A 45 -4.87 12.44 4.66
C GLU A 45 -4.11 11.27 4.04
N PHE A 46 -3.13 11.54 3.17
CA PHE A 46 -2.22 10.51 2.66
C PHE A 46 -1.52 9.78 3.82
N ALA A 47 -0.97 10.51 4.78
CA ALA A 47 -0.29 9.92 5.93
C ALA A 47 -1.22 9.08 6.81
N LEU A 48 -2.46 9.55 7.01
CA LEU A 48 -3.48 8.82 7.75
C LEU A 48 -3.89 7.51 7.03
N LEU A 49 -4.11 7.57 5.71
CA LEU A 49 -4.64 6.45 4.93
C LEU A 49 -3.58 5.42 4.56
N ALA A 50 -2.37 5.87 4.21
CA ALA A 50 -1.26 5.01 3.82
C ALA A 50 -0.41 4.58 5.03
N GLY A 51 -0.48 5.28 6.17
CA GLY A 51 0.39 5.04 7.31
C GLY A 51 1.85 5.43 7.06
N LEU A 52 2.09 6.32 6.08
CA LEU A 52 3.43 6.74 5.63
C LEU A 52 3.52 8.26 5.59
N ALA A 53 4.62 8.83 6.05
CA ALA A 53 4.89 10.24 5.81
C ALA A 53 5.04 10.49 4.30
N TYR A 54 4.47 11.60 3.83
CA TYR A 54 4.70 12.04 2.45
C TYR A 54 6.20 12.28 2.21
N ASP A 55 6.70 11.77 1.10
CA ASP A 55 8.10 11.89 0.69
C ASP A 55 8.15 12.36 -0.77
N GLU A 56 8.64 13.57 -0.99
CA GLU A 56 8.73 14.19 -2.31
C GLU A 56 9.74 13.52 -3.25
N THR A 57 10.64 12.69 -2.71
CA THR A 57 11.62 11.94 -3.49
C THR A 57 11.02 10.66 -4.09
N GLN A 58 9.95 10.14 -3.49
CA GLN A 58 9.24 8.97 -3.97
C GLN A 58 8.19 9.36 -5.01
N ALA A 59 8.44 8.99 -6.27
CA ALA A 59 7.55 9.34 -7.39
C ALA A 59 6.10 8.87 -7.17
N VAL A 60 5.90 7.75 -6.47
CA VAL A 60 4.58 7.21 -6.13
C VAL A 60 3.85 8.09 -5.12
N HIS A 61 4.56 8.59 -4.09
CA HIS A 61 3.99 9.52 -3.11
C HIS A 61 3.57 10.82 -3.79
N VAL A 62 4.42 11.37 -4.67
CA VAL A 62 4.10 12.57 -5.46
C VAL A 62 2.84 12.36 -6.30
N ALA A 63 2.73 11.22 -7.00
CA ALA A 63 1.55 10.93 -7.82
C ALA A 63 0.26 10.85 -6.98
N MET A 64 0.30 10.14 -5.85
CA MET A 64 -0.85 10.02 -4.94
C MET A 64 -1.23 11.35 -4.28
N ALA A 65 -0.25 12.14 -3.86
CA ALA A 65 -0.48 13.43 -3.24
C ALA A 65 -1.14 14.42 -4.21
N ILE A 66 -0.73 14.47 -5.48
CA ILE A 66 -1.34 15.35 -6.49
C ILE A 66 -2.82 15.01 -6.71
N GLN A 67 -3.16 13.72 -6.78
CA GLN A 67 -4.56 13.30 -6.88
C GLN A 67 -5.36 13.70 -5.62
N GLY A 68 -4.78 13.52 -4.43
CA GLY A 68 -5.38 13.96 -3.17
C GLY A 68 -5.63 15.46 -3.14
N VAL A 69 -4.67 16.28 -3.57
CA VAL A 69 -4.80 17.74 -3.64
C VAL A 69 -5.96 18.14 -4.54
N GLU A 70 -6.12 17.53 -5.71
CA GLU A 70 -7.24 17.84 -6.60
C GLU A 70 -8.60 17.52 -5.95
N LEU A 71 -8.69 16.40 -5.22
CA LEU A 71 -9.89 15.99 -4.52
C LEU A 71 -10.23 16.94 -3.37
N VAL A 72 -9.23 17.33 -2.56
CA VAL A 72 -9.39 18.30 -1.48
C VAL A 72 -9.81 19.67 -2.01
N LEU A 73 -9.18 20.15 -3.08
CA LEU A 73 -9.58 21.40 -3.72
C LEU A 73 -11.01 21.34 -4.28
N SER A 74 -11.41 20.21 -4.87
CA SER A 74 -12.78 20.01 -5.35
C SER A 74 -13.80 20.05 -4.19
N ARG A 75 -13.43 19.50 -3.03
CA ARG A 75 -14.23 19.57 -1.79
C ARG A 75 -14.33 21.01 -1.29
N TYR A 76 -13.24 21.76 -1.24
CA TYR A 76 -13.23 23.18 -0.86
C TYR A 76 -14.09 24.04 -1.79
N ALA A 77 -14.09 23.73 -3.09
CA ALA A 77 -14.93 24.39 -4.07
C ALA A 77 -16.42 23.96 -4.00
N GLY A 78 -16.81 23.12 -3.04
CA GLY A 78 -18.19 22.64 -2.87
C GLY A 78 -18.65 21.64 -3.94
N ARG A 79 -17.74 21.03 -4.71
CA ARG A 79 -18.06 20.14 -5.83
C ARG A 79 -17.99 18.68 -5.44
N ILE A 80 -18.89 18.30 -4.53
CA ILE A 80 -18.99 16.94 -4.01
C ILE A 80 -20.15 16.25 -4.73
N ASP A 81 -19.89 15.75 -5.93
CA ASP A 81 -20.82 14.93 -6.72
C ASP A 81 -20.48 13.43 -6.63
N GLU A 82 -21.26 12.59 -7.31
CA GLU A 82 -21.03 11.13 -7.32
C GLU A 82 -19.67 10.77 -7.94
N ALA A 83 -19.26 11.49 -9.00
CA ALA A 83 -17.97 11.28 -9.63
C ALA A 83 -16.81 11.62 -8.67
N TRP A 84 -16.95 12.67 -7.86
CA TRP A 84 -16.00 13.00 -6.80
C TRP A 84 -15.93 11.89 -5.76
N ARG A 85 -17.06 11.34 -5.30
CA ARG A 85 -17.10 10.26 -4.30
C ARG A 85 -16.39 9.01 -4.79
N LEU A 86 -16.67 8.59 -6.03
CA LEU A 86 -16.01 7.44 -6.65
C LEU A 86 -14.49 7.65 -6.76
N ARG A 87 -14.03 8.86 -7.12
CA ARG A 87 -12.60 9.18 -7.16
C ARG A 87 -11.98 9.21 -5.77
N TRP A 88 -12.69 9.71 -4.77
CA TRP A 88 -12.25 9.71 -3.37
C TRP A 88 -12.09 8.29 -2.81
N ASP A 89 -13.08 7.43 -3.05
CA ASP A 89 -13.04 6.02 -2.62
C ASP A 89 -11.90 5.27 -3.31
N SER A 90 -11.75 5.46 -4.63
CA SER A 90 -10.64 4.88 -5.40
C SER A 90 -9.28 5.35 -4.87
N TRP A 91 -9.13 6.64 -4.60
CA TRP A 91 -7.91 7.21 -4.02
C TRP A 91 -7.62 6.65 -2.63
N THR A 92 -8.66 6.50 -1.79
CA THR A 92 -8.55 5.90 -0.45
C THR A 92 -8.07 4.46 -0.51
N VAL A 93 -8.64 3.65 -1.41
CA VAL A 93 -8.20 2.26 -1.64
C VAL A 93 -6.74 2.22 -2.12
N ALA A 94 -6.36 3.10 -3.05
CA ALA A 94 -4.99 3.19 -3.55
C ALA A 94 -3.98 3.55 -2.45
N CYS A 95 -4.30 4.54 -1.59
CA CYS A 95 -3.44 4.92 -0.47
C CYS A 95 -3.25 3.76 0.51
N ARG A 96 -4.32 3.02 0.84
CA ARG A 96 -4.23 1.84 1.71
C ARG A 96 -3.42 0.71 1.08
N ALA A 97 -3.58 0.47 -0.21
CA ALA A 97 -2.80 -0.53 -0.93
C ALA A 97 -1.31 -0.17 -0.99
N LEU A 98 -0.99 1.12 -1.14
CA LEU A 98 0.37 1.62 -1.03
C LEU A 98 0.95 1.36 0.36
N GLY A 99 0.21 1.69 1.41
CA GLY A 99 0.60 1.37 2.79
C GLY A 99 0.83 -0.13 3.01
N ALA A 100 -0.03 -0.98 2.46
CA ALA A 100 0.14 -2.43 2.57
C ALA A 100 1.41 -2.97 1.89
N THR A 101 1.88 -2.31 0.83
CA THR A 101 3.06 -2.74 0.05
C THR A 101 4.36 -2.09 0.52
N GLN A 102 4.31 -0.86 1.03
CA GLN A 102 5.49 -0.08 1.42
C GLN A 102 5.63 0.13 2.95
N ALA A 103 4.51 0.22 3.69
CA ALA A 103 4.51 0.50 5.13
C ALA A 103 4.60 -0.75 6.00
N ARG A 104 4.19 -1.92 5.50
CA ARG A 104 4.62 -3.18 6.10
C ARG A 104 6.11 -3.35 5.77
N ALA A 105 6.94 -2.79 6.66
CA ALA A 105 8.24 -3.36 6.97
C ALA A 105 8.08 -4.87 6.82
N ARG A 106 8.79 -5.47 5.86
CA ARG A 106 8.88 -6.92 5.75
C ARG A 106 9.04 -7.40 7.18
N LEU A 107 8.11 -8.23 7.67
CA LEU A 107 8.37 -9.00 8.88
C LEU A 107 9.59 -9.81 8.51
N SER A 108 10.78 -9.25 8.77
CA SER A 108 12.02 -9.96 8.66
C SER A 108 11.89 -10.93 9.83
N PRO A 109 11.72 -12.24 9.58
CA PRO A 109 11.58 -13.18 10.66
C PRO A 109 12.90 -13.17 11.42
N GLU A 110 12.97 -12.37 12.48
CA GLU A 110 14.06 -12.39 13.43
C GLU A 110 13.81 -13.59 14.33
N THR A 111 14.40 -14.71 13.93
CA THR A 111 14.47 -15.89 14.79
C THR A 111 15.62 -15.69 15.77
N THR A 112 15.30 -15.63 17.05
CA THR A 112 16.28 -15.77 18.14
C THR A 112 16.67 -17.24 18.38
N SER A 113 16.06 -18.18 17.65
CA SER A 113 16.48 -19.58 17.66
C SER A 113 17.88 -19.66 17.08
N ALA A 114 18.84 -20.10 17.90
CA ALA A 114 20.10 -20.59 17.40
C ALA A 114 19.80 -21.80 16.51
N LEU A 115 19.80 -21.59 15.19
CA LEU A 115 19.81 -22.67 14.22
C LEU A 115 21.09 -23.45 14.48
N THR A 116 21.00 -24.49 15.31
CA THR A 116 22.08 -25.45 15.48
C THR A 116 22.07 -26.23 14.16
N PRO A 117 23.06 -26.04 13.28
CA PRO A 117 23.08 -26.78 12.03
C PRO A 117 23.12 -28.26 12.40
N SER A 118 22.18 -29.04 11.89
CA SER A 118 22.26 -30.48 12.01
C SER A 118 23.57 -30.91 11.36
N THR A 119 24.48 -31.52 12.11
CA THR A 119 25.65 -32.18 11.54
C THR A 119 25.18 -33.27 10.59
N GLU A 120 25.50 -33.15 9.31
CA GLU A 120 25.41 -34.28 8.38
C GLU A 120 26.23 -35.44 8.97
N VAL A 121 25.58 -36.59 9.13
CA VAL A 121 26.23 -37.77 9.69
C VAL A 121 27.17 -38.33 8.63
N ALA A 122 28.49 -38.22 8.87
CA ALA A 122 29.53 -38.67 7.95
C ALA A 122 29.65 -40.21 7.82
N SER A 123 28.84 -41.00 8.56
CA SER A 123 28.98 -42.46 8.61
C SER A 123 28.24 -43.23 7.51
N GLY A 124 27.57 -42.55 6.57
CA GLY A 124 26.76 -43.23 5.55
C GLY A 124 25.49 -43.89 6.10
N GLU A 125 25.13 -43.59 7.36
CA GLU A 125 23.85 -43.95 7.94
C GLU A 125 22.80 -42.92 7.51
N GLU A 126 21.71 -43.40 6.91
CA GLU A 126 20.56 -42.58 6.56
C GLU A 126 19.82 -42.17 7.85
N ARG A 127 20.16 -41.00 8.40
CA ARG A 127 19.35 -40.39 9.46
C ARG A 127 18.19 -39.64 8.82
N THR A 128 17.03 -40.29 8.83
CA THR A 128 15.76 -39.64 8.55
C THR A 128 15.50 -38.50 9.56
N PRO A 129 14.96 -37.36 9.12
CA PRO A 129 14.45 -36.31 10.01
C PRO A 129 13.60 -36.89 11.15
N ASP A 130 13.63 -36.27 12.33
CA ASP A 130 12.87 -36.77 13.50
C ASP A 130 11.36 -36.90 13.24
N PHE A 131 10.83 -36.13 12.29
CA PHE A 131 9.43 -36.21 11.84
C PHE A 131 9.11 -37.43 10.96
N ASP A 132 10.12 -38.11 10.42
CA ASP A 132 9.96 -39.33 9.60
C ASP A 132 10.05 -40.61 10.45
N ARG A 133 10.09 -40.49 11.79
CA ARG A 133 10.03 -41.64 12.69
C ARG A 133 8.67 -42.32 12.64
N ALA A 134 8.66 -43.64 12.83
CA ALA A 134 7.44 -44.46 12.80
C ALA A 134 6.35 -43.98 13.77
N GLU A 135 6.73 -43.33 14.87
CA GLU A 135 5.83 -42.76 15.87
C GLU A 135 5.00 -41.56 15.39
N PHE A 136 5.37 -40.94 14.26
CA PHE A 136 4.65 -39.83 13.63
C PHE A 136 3.91 -40.24 12.35
N SER A 137 3.92 -41.54 12.01
CA SER A 137 3.28 -42.05 10.79
C SER A 137 1.76 -41.87 10.77
N ASP A 138 1.11 -41.72 11.93
CA ASP A 138 -0.31 -41.44 12.09
C ASP A 138 -0.69 -39.97 11.79
N ILE A 139 0.29 -39.06 11.82
CA ILE A 139 0.10 -37.63 11.55
C ILE A 139 0.40 -37.28 10.09
N VAL A 140 1.02 -38.19 9.32
CA VAL A 140 1.29 -38.01 7.90
C VAL A 140 -0.02 -38.03 7.12
N PRO A 141 -0.44 -36.92 6.47
CA PRO A 141 -1.68 -36.89 5.70
C PRO A 141 -1.55 -37.77 4.45
N GLY A 142 -1.91 -39.04 4.56
CA GLY A 142 -1.84 -40.00 3.44
C GLY A 142 -2.02 -41.47 3.84
N SER A 143 -1.62 -41.88 5.04
CA SER A 143 -1.84 -43.25 5.52
C SER A 143 -3.21 -43.38 6.20
N TRP A 144 -4.28 -43.15 5.45
CA TRP A 144 -5.62 -43.52 5.87
C TRP A 144 -5.72 -45.06 5.88
N PRO A 145 -6.23 -45.73 6.94
CA PRO A 145 -6.32 -47.19 7.03
C PRO A 145 -7.25 -47.87 6.01
N GLY A 146 -7.76 -47.13 5.02
CA GLY A 146 -8.66 -47.60 3.97
C GLY A 146 -8.13 -47.36 2.55
N ALA A 147 -6.87 -46.94 2.39
CA ALA A 147 -6.25 -46.75 1.07
C ALA A 147 -5.58 -48.03 0.52
N SER A 148 -6.06 -49.22 0.92
CA SER A 148 -5.78 -50.44 0.15
C SER A 148 -6.62 -50.40 -1.11
N GLY A 149 -6.01 -49.96 -2.21
CA GLY A 149 -6.52 -50.26 -3.54
C GLY A 149 -6.57 -51.77 -3.72
N GLU A 150 -7.75 -52.36 -3.57
CA GLU A 150 -8.11 -53.59 -4.26
C GLU A 150 -8.04 -53.28 -5.76
N ALA A 151 -6.93 -53.67 -6.37
CA ALA A 151 -6.85 -53.86 -7.80
C ALA A 151 -7.59 -55.17 -8.11
N ASP A 152 -8.88 -55.08 -8.39
CA ASP A 152 -9.65 -56.18 -9.01
C ASP A 152 -9.21 -56.30 -10.49
N GLU A 153 -8.61 -57.46 -10.81
CA GLU A 153 -8.50 -58.01 -12.17
C GLU A 153 -9.82 -58.64 -12.63
#